data_AF-X0TZ60-F1
#
_entry.id   AF-X0TZ60-F1
#
_cell.length_a   1.000
_cell.length_b   1.000
_cell.length_c   1.000
_cell.angle_alpha   90.00
_cell.angle_beta   90.00
_cell.angle_gamma   90.00
#
_symmetry.space_group_name_H-M   'P 1'
#
loop_
_entity.id
_entity.type
_entity.pdbx_description
1 polymer ?
#
loop_
_entity_poly.entity_id
_entity_poly.type
_entity_poly.pdbx_seq_one_letter_code
_entity_poly.pdbx_strand_id
1 'polypeptide(L)' 'MRALVISGGGGRFWYGAGALNTLKKQGQEFDMVYGTSTGAICTLLWM' A
#
# COMPACT_ATOMS: atom_id res chain seq x y z
N MET A 1 -6.65 -5.26 -15.35
CA MET A 1 -5.58 -5.61 -14.40
C MET A 1 -4.98 -4.34 -13.84
N ARG A 2 -5.25 -4.01 -12.58
CA ARG A 2 -4.75 -2.82 -11.87
C ARG A 2 -3.77 -3.29 -10.79
N ALA A 3 -2.58 -2.71 -10.77
CA ALA A 3 -1.57 -2.98 -9.76
C ALA A 3 -1.32 -1.75 -8.88
N LEU A 4 -1.13 -1.99 -7.58
CA LEU A 4 -0.69 -0.98 -6.63
C LEU A 4 0.76 -1.29 -6.22
N VAL A 5 1.66 -0.32 -6.40
CA VAL A 5 3.08 -0.46 -6.06
C VAL A 5 3.45 0.55 -4.98
N ILE A 6 4.07 0.08 -3.90
CA ILE A 6 4.46 0.91 -2.75
C ILE A 6 5.98 0.92 -2.62
N SER A 7 6.58 2.10 -2.79
CA SER A 7 8.02 2.25 -2.63
C SER A 7 8.44 2.09 -1.16
N GLY A 8 9.67 1.61 -0.94
CA GLY A 8 10.30 1.71 0.37
C GLY A 8 10.50 3.17 0.80
N GLY A 9 10.45 3.44 2.09
CA GLY A 9 10.57 4.81 2.61
C GLY A 9 11.05 4.94 4.05
N GLY A 10 11.49 3.84 4.69
CA GLY A 10 11.90 3.84 6.09
C GLY A 10 10.80 4.36 7.01
N GLY A 11 11.13 5.31 7.89
CA GLY A 11 10.17 5.93 8.82
C GLY A 11 9.02 6.69 8.15
N ARG A 12 9.09 6.99 6.84
CA ARG A 12 7.99 7.62 6.09
C ARG A 12 6.85 6.64 5.73
N PHE A 13 6.97 5.36 6.10
CA PHE A 13 5.95 4.35 5.77
C PHE A 13 4.55 4.68 6.31
N TRP A 14 4.47 5.44 7.42
CA TRP A 14 3.20 5.86 8.02
C TRP A 14 2.29 6.59 7.05
N TYR A 15 2.84 7.38 6.12
CA TYR A 15 2.04 8.03 5.08
C TYR A 15 1.42 7.01 4.12
N GLY A 16 2.17 5.96 3.76
CA GLY A 16 1.68 4.86 2.93
C GLY A 16 0.53 4.10 3.58
N ALA A 17 0.60 3.83 4.88
CA ALA A 17 -0.47 3.19 5.64
C ALA A 17 -1.79 4.01 5.61
N GLY A 18 -1.69 5.34 5.79
CA GLY A 18 -2.86 6.23 5.70
C GLY A 18 -3.48 6.28 4.30
N ALA A 19 -2.63 6.33 3.26
CA ALA A 19 -3.09 6.30 1.86
C ALA A 19 -3.82 4.99 1.54
N LEU A 20 -3.26 3.84 1.94
CA LEU A 20 -3.88 2.52 1.76
C LEU A 20 -5.24 2.42 2.45
N ASN A 21 -5.34 2.86 3.70
CA ASN A 21 -6.60 2.83 4.45
C ASN A 21 -7.69 3.66 3.73
N THR A 22 -7.32 4.82 3.18
CA THR A 22 -8.25 5.69 2.44
C THR A 22 -8.68 5.04 1.13
N LEU A 23 -7.75 4.44 0.38
CA LEU A 23 -8.04 3.73 -0.86
C LEU A 23 -9.01 2.55 -0.62
N LYS A 24 -8.81 1.76 0.46
CA LYS A 24 -9.77 0.71 0.88
C LYS A 24 -11.15 1.29 1.18
N LYS A 25 -11.23 2.39 1.95
CA LYS A 25 -12.51 3.06 2.27
C LYS A 25 -13.23 3.62 1.03
N GLN A 26 -12.49 4.00 0.00
CA GLN A 26 -13.05 4.47 -1.28
C GLN A 26 -13.45 3.33 -2.22
N GLY A 27 -13.34 2.07 -1.79
CA GLY A 27 -13.68 0.91 -2.62
C GLY A 27 -12.78 0.73 -3.83
N GLN A 28 -11.52 1.21 -3.76
CA GLN A 28 -10.55 0.94 -4.82
C GLN A 28 -10.11 -0.52 -4.75
N GLU A 29 -10.18 -1.20 -5.88
CA GLU A 29 -9.73 -2.59 -6.02
C GLU A 29 -8.50 -2.67 -6.93
N PHE A 30 -7.56 -3.54 -6.54
CA PHE A 30 -6.35 -3.84 -7.29
C PHE A 30 -6.16 -5.36 -7.31
N ASP A 31 -5.86 -5.90 -8.48
CA ASP A 31 -5.63 -7.34 -8.69
C ASP A 31 -4.31 -7.79 -8.09
N MET A 32 -3.35 -6.86 -7.97
CA MET A 32 -1.99 -7.13 -7.53
C MET A 32 -1.46 -5.98 -6.68
N VAL A 33 -0.81 -6.31 -5.57
CA VAL A 33 -0.20 -5.32 -4.66
C VAL A 33 1.22 -5.72 -4.34
N TYR A 34 2.16 -4.81 -4.63
CA TYR A 34 3.60 -5.02 -4.47
C TYR A 34 4.22 -3.94 -3.60
N GLY A 35 5.29 -4.30 -2.88
CA GLY A 35 6.03 -3.34 -2.08
C GLY A 35 7.49 -3.76 -1.88
N THR A 36 8.34 -2.80 -1.55
CA THR A 36 9.76 -3.03 -1.24
C THR A 36 10.11 -2.42 0.11
N SER A 37 10.94 -3.10 0.93
CA SER A 37 11.33 -2.64 2.27
C SER A 37 10.10 -2.30 3.13
N THR A 38 10.03 -1.11 3.74
CA THR A 38 8.85 -0.69 4.52
C THR A 38 7.57 -0.56 3.68
N GLY A 39 7.68 -0.42 2.36
CA GLY A 39 6.54 -0.52 1.45
C GLY A 39 5.94 -1.92 1.40
N ALA A 40 6.75 -2.98 1.54
CA ALA A 40 6.26 -4.36 1.63
C ALA A 40 5.53 -4.64 2.96
N ILE A 41 5.87 -3.90 4.03
CA ILE A 41 5.11 -3.95 5.28
C ILE A 41 3.74 -3.30 5.08
N CYS A 42 3.70 -2.14 4.40
CA CYS A 42 2.44 -1.46 4.06
C CYS A 42 1.48 -2.36 3.27
N THR A 43 1.97 -3.22 2.36
CA THR A 43 1.09 -4.10 1.57
C THR A 43 0.32 -5.10 2.43
N LEU A 44 0.77 -5.43 3.65
CA LEU A 44 0.03 -6.28 4.60
C LEU A 44 -1.30 -5.66 5.05
N LEU A 45 -1.42 -4.32 4.99
CA LEU A 45 -2.69 -3.63 5.26
C LEU A 45 -3.69 -3.77 4.11
N TRP A 46 -3.24 -4.23 2.95
CA TRP A 46 -4.08 -4.44 1.77
C TRP A 46 -4.63 -5.87 1.67
N MET A 47 -3.90 -6.85 2.22
CA MET A 47 -4.42 -8.20 2.48
C MET A 47 -5.67 -8.16 3.38
#